data_AF-A0A933UWW5-F1
#
_entry.id   AF-A0A933UWW5-F1
#
_cell.length_a   1.000
_cell.length_b   1.000
_cell.length_c   1.000
_cell.angle_alpha   90.00
_cell.angle_beta   90.00
_cell.angle_gamma   90.00
#
_symmetry.space_group_name_H-M   'P 1'
#
loop_
_entity.id
_entity.type
_entity.pdbx_description
1 polymer ?
#
loop_
_entity_poly.entity_id
_entity_poly.type
_entity_poly.pdbx_seq_one_letter_code
_entity_poly.pdbx_strand_id
1 'polypeptide(L)'
;MIIFLRKAFTLVEIMIVVAIVAIILAIALPNYLTSSETSKKTACINNLKTIDAAVDQWAIDYKQQEEDIYNYVKGGKPKCPSGGTYTIYQVGVKPQVRCSLENEDHKLPE
;
A
#
# COMPACT_ATOMS: atom_id res chain seq x y z
N MET A 1 -10.32 -20.52 20.24
CA MET A 1 -10.25 -20.83 21.68
C MET A 1 -10.75 -22.26 21.88
N ILE A 2 -9.86 -23.24 21.85
CA ILE A 2 -10.21 -24.66 22.03
C ILE A 2 -9.78 -25.05 23.45
N ILE A 3 -10.76 -25.45 24.25
CA ILE A 3 -10.63 -25.74 25.69
C ILE A 3 -9.97 -27.12 25.84
N PHE A 4 -8.71 -27.17 26.26
CA PHE A 4 -8.01 -28.42 26.59
C PHE A 4 -8.32 -28.84 28.05
N LEU A 5 -9.53 -29.35 28.30
CA LEU A 5 -9.76 -30.19 29.49
C LEU A 5 -9.39 -31.63 29.14
N ARG A 6 -8.37 -32.14 29.83
CA ARG A 6 -7.72 -33.46 29.69
C ARG A 6 -8.70 -34.59 29.28
N LYS A 7 -8.82 -34.82 27.98
CA LYS A 7 -9.36 -36.03 27.34
C LYS A 7 -8.29 -36.49 26.34
N ALA A 8 -8.03 -37.79 26.29
CA ALA A 8 -7.11 -38.36 25.31
C ALA A 8 -7.60 -37.98 23.90
N PHE A 9 -6.79 -37.20 23.19
CA PHE A 9 -7.07 -36.72 21.85
C PHE A 9 -7.10 -37.94 20.91
N THR A 10 -8.20 -38.17 20.21
CA THR A 10 -8.24 -39.25 19.22
C THR A 10 -7.50 -38.81 17.95
N LEU A 11 -6.78 -39.73 17.28
CA LEU A 11 -6.09 -39.41 16.01
C LEU A 11 -7.07 -38.88 14.95
N VAL A 12 -8.30 -39.39 14.96
CA VAL A 12 -9.38 -38.98 14.06
C VAL A 12 -9.80 -37.52 14.29
N GLU A 13 -9.83 -37.08 15.55
CA GLU A 13 -10.21 -35.71 15.90
C GLU A 13 -9.16 -34.69 15.42
N ILE A 14 -7.87 -35.01 15.48
CA ILE A 14 -6.82 -34.15 14.88
C ILE A 14 -6.95 -34.12 13.35
N MET A 15 -7.24 -35.27 12.73
CA MET A 15 -7.36 -35.38 11.28
C MET A 15 -8.44 -34.46 10.71
N ILE A 16 -9.63 -34.45 11.34
CA ILE A 16 -10.76 -33.61 10.91
C ILE A 16 -10.44 -32.13 11.12
N VAL A 17 -9.81 -31.77 12.23
CA VAL A 17 -9.44 -30.37 12.52
C VAL A 17 -8.47 -29.83 11.47
N VAL A 18 -7.42 -30.60 11.14
CA VAL A 18 -6.45 -30.17 10.12
C VAL A 18 -7.10 -30.07 8.74
N ALA A 19 -8.01 -31.00 8.40
CA ALA A 19 -8.77 -30.94 7.15
C ALA A 19 -9.60 -29.65 7.03
N ILE A 20 -10.31 -29.26 8.09
CA ILE A 20 -11.11 -28.03 8.09
C ILE A 20 -10.22 -26.78 7.99
N VAL A 21 -9.12 -26.73 8.74
CA VAL A 21 -8.17 -25.60 8.69
C VAL A 21 -7.56 -25.46 7.29
N ALA A 22 -7.20 -26.57 6.64
CA ALA A 22 -6.66 -26.56 5.29
C ALA A 22 -7.64 -25.96 4.27
N ILE A 23 -8.94 -26.31 4.36
CA ILE A 23 -9.99 -25.74 3.48
C ILE A 23 -10.12 -24.23 3.70
N ILE A 24 -10.13 -23.76 4.95
CA ILE A 24 -10.24 -22.33 5.26
C ILE A 24 -9.02 -21.57 4.71
N LEU A 25 -7.81 -22.07 4.97
CA LEU A 25 -6.57 -21.42 4.50
C LEU A 25 -6.46 -21.39 2.97
N ALA A 26 -6.92 -22.44 2.28
CA ALA A 26 -6.91 -22.50 0.83
C ALA A 26 -7.69 -21.34 0.18
N ILE A 27 -8.76 -20.87 0.81
CA ILE A 27 -9.57 -19.75 0.32
C ILE A 27 -9.06 -18.41 0.88
N ALA A 28 -8.69 -18.38 2.17
CA ALA A 28 -8.31 -17.15 2.86
C ALA A 28 -6.97 -16.58 2.38
N LEU A 29 -5.97 -17.43 2.14
CA LEU A 29 -4.62 -17.01 1.78
C LEU A 29 -4.54 -16.24 0.45
N PRO A 30 -5.04 -16.76 -0.70
CA PRO A 30 -4.95 -16.04 -1.96
C PRO A 30 -5.70 -14.70 -1.91
N ASN A 31 -6.86 -14.66 -1.24
CA ASN A 31 -7.63 -13.44 -1.08
C ASN A 31 -6.89 -12.39 -0.24
N TYR A 32 -6.19 -12.82 0.81
CA TYR A 32 -5.39 -11.93 1.64
C TYR A 32 -4.23 -11.30 0.87
N LEU A 33 -3.53 -12.08 0.03
CA LEU A 33 -2.41 -11.58 -0.79
C LEU A 33 -2.89 -10.49 -1.76
N THR A 34 -3.95 -10.76 -2.52
CA THR A 34 -4.53 -9.79 -3.46
C THR A 34 -5.03 -8.53 -2.74
N SER A 35 -5.67 -8.68 -1.58
CA SER A 35 -6.16 -7.55 -0.78
C SER A 35 -5.01 -6.69 -0.25
N SER A 36 -3.91 -7.31 0.19
CA SER A 36 -2.72 -6.59 0.62
C SER A 36 -2.05 -5.84 -0.52
N GLU A 37 -1.87 -6.47 -1.68
CA GLU A 37 -1.30 -5.82 -2.87
C GLU A 37 -2.17 -4.65 -3.33
N THR A 38 -3.48 -4.85 -3.42
CA THR A 38 -4.44 -3.78 -3.75
C THR A 38 -4.36 -2.64 -2.74
N SER A 39 -4.28 -2.94 -1.44
CA SER A 39 -4.16 -1.91 -0.40
C SER A 39 -2.87 -1.10 -0.54
N LYS A 40 -1.74 -1.76 -0.83
CA LYS A 40 -0.46 -1.09 -1.10
C LYS A 40 -0.55 -0.19 -2.34
N LYS A 41 -1.18 -0.67 -3.42
CA LYS A 41 -1.44 0.10 -4.64
C LYS A 41 -2.27 1.35 -4.35
N THR A 42 -3.42 1.19 -3.70
CA THR A 42 -4.31 2.30 -3.33
C THR A 42 -3.61 3.31 -2.42
N ALA A 43 -2.86 2.85 -1.43
CA ALA A 43 -2.08 3.73 -0.56
C ALA A 43 -1.00 4.51 -1.33
N CYS A 44 -0.33 3.87 -2.28
CA CYS A 44 0.65 4.54 -3.15
C CYS A 44 -0.02 5.64 -3.99
N ILE A 45 -1.17 5.36 -4.60
CA ILE A 45 -1.93 6.34 -5.40
C ILE A 45 -2.39 7.51 -4.52
N ASN A 46 -2.84 7.24 -3.29
CA ASN A 46 -3.24 8.30 -2.36
C ASN A 46 -2.05 9.19 -1.99
N ASN A 47 -0.88 8.60 -1.70
CA ASN A 47 0.34 9.36 -1.44
C ASN A 47 0.73 10.22 -2.65
N LEU A 48 0.67 9.66 -3.86
CA LEU A 48 0.95 10.42 -5.09
C LEU A 48 0.02 11.62 -5.23
N LYS A 49 -1.29 11.47 -4.96
CA LYS A 49 -2.26 12.58 -4.96
C LYS A 49 -1.94 13.63 -3.90
N THR A 50 -1.49 13.21 -2.72
CA THR A 50 -1.08 14.15 -1.66
C THR A 50 0.15 14.95 -2.07
N ILE A 51 1.14 14.31 -2.71
CA ILE A 51 2.33 15.02 -3.21
C ILE A 51 1.95 15.94 -4.36
N ASP A 52 1.12 15.49 -5.29
CA ASP A 52 0.64 16.30 -6.43
C ASP A 52 -0.05 17.58 -5.95
N ALA A 53 -0.97 17.46 -4.98
CA ALA A 53 -1.60 18.63 -4.35
C ALA A 53 -0.61 19.53 -3.61
N ALA A 54 0.42 18.96 -2.98
CA ALA A 54 1.47 19.73 -2.32
C ALA A 54 2.36 20.48 -3.32
N VAL A 55 2.64 19.87 -4.48
CA VAL A 55 3.36 20.50 -5.59
C VAL A 55 2.55 21.66 -6.17
N ASP A 56 1.24 21.48 -6.37
CA ASP A 56 0.36 22.56 -6.84
C ASP A 56 0.30 23.72 -5.83
N GLN A 57 0.22 23.41 -4.53
CA GLN A 57 0.25 24.44 -3.48
C GLN A 57 1.59 25.18 -3.46
N TRP A 58 2.71 24.45 -3.55
CA TRP A 58 4.04 25.03 -3.65
C TRP A 58 4.19 25.94 -4.88
N ALA A 59 3.63 25.53 -6.03
CA ALA A 59 3.71 26.29 -7.28
C ALA A 59 2.98 27.64 -7.21
N ILE A 60 1.95 27.74 -6.36
CA ILE A 60 1.21 28.98 -6.09
C ILE A 60 2.03 29.91 -5.19
N ASP A 61 2.63 29.36 -4.13
CA ASP A 61 3.30 30.14 -3.09
C ASP A 61 4.70 30.61 -3.49
N TYR A 62 5.47 29.75 -4.16
CA TYR A 62 6.86 30.00 -4.53
C TYR A 62 6.97 29.89 -6.04
N LYS A 63 7.38 30.98 -6.70
CA LYS A 63 7.60 31.06 -8.15
C LYS A 63 8.79 30.20 -8.60
N GLN A 64 8.72 28.88 -8.41
CA GLN A 64 9.65 27.86 -8.90
C GLN A 64 11.05 27.81 -8.24
N GLN A 65 11.18 28.06 -6.93
CA GLN A 65 12.43 27.77 -6.20
C GLN A 65 12.35 26.40 -5.52
N GLU A 66 13.20 25.45 -5.94
CA GLU A 66 13.33 24.04 -5.51
C GLU A 66 13.61 23.82 -4.00
N GLU A 67 13.09 24.65 -3.11
CA GLU A 67 13.13 24.36 -1.68
C GLU A 67 12.16 23.23 -1.34
N ASP A 68 12.64 22.37 -0.43
CA ASP A 68 12.18 21.01 -0.16
C ASP A 68 10.64 20.87 -0.12
N ILE A 69 10.03 20.47 -1.24
CA ILE A 69 8.57 20.33 -1.42
C ILE A 69 7.93 19.45 -0.33
N TYR A 70 8.71 18.56 0.28
CA TYR A 70 8.25 17.72 1.39
C TYR A 70 7.83 18.51 2.65
N ASN A 71 8.13 19.80 2.74
CA ASN A 71 7.60 20.69 3.78
C ASN A 71 6.09 20.96 3.64
N TYR A 72 5.56 20.86 2.42
CA TYR A 72 4.12 21.00 2.13
C TYR A 72 3.35 19.71 2.34
N VAL A 73 4.05 18.58 2.40
CA VAL A 73 3.47 17.28 2.70
C VAL A 73 3.42 17.09 4.21
N LYS A 74 2.21 17.12 4.78
CA LYS A 74 2.01 16.89 6.21
C LYS A 74 2.51 15.48 6.59
N GLY A 75 3.61 15.42 7.34
CA GLY A 75 4.25 14.16 7.76
C GLY A 75 5.57 13.84 7.05
N GLY A 76 6.08 14.72 6.19
CA GLY A 76 7.35 14.54 5.49
C GLY A 76 7.22 13.64 4.26
N LYS A 77 8.35 13.17 3.73
CA LYS A 77 8.39 12.32 2.52
C LYS A 77 7.68 10.97 2.77
N PRO A 78 6.51 10.71 2.16
CA PRO A 78 5.85 9.43 2.34
C PRO A 78 6.69 8.33 1.68
N LYS A 79 6.74 7.16 2.30
CA LYS A 79 7.37 5.98 1.72
C LYS A 79 6.31 5.16 0.99
N CYS A 80 6.63 4.68 -0.22
CA CYS A 80 5.74 3.77 -0.92
C CYS A 80 5.61 2.45 -0.14
N PRO A 81 4.40 1.95 0.16
CA PRO A 81 4.19 0.67 0.82
C PRO A 81 4.73 -0.55 0.05
N SER A 82 4.94 -0.37 -1.26
CA SER A 82 5.53 -1.38 -2.15
C SER A 82 7.05 -1.24 -2.31
N GLY A 83 7.67 -0.24 -1.66
CA GLY A 83 9.13 -0.04 -1.66
C GLY A 83 9.68 0.95 -2.69
N GLY A 84 8.81 1.56 -3.52
CA GLY A 84 9.20 2.60 -4.47
C GLY A 84 9.55 3.96 -3.84
N THR A 85 10.15 4.84 -4.64
CA THR A 85 10.38 6.24 -4.28
C THR A 85 9.55 7.17 -5.14
N TYR A 86 9.15 8.31 -4.57
CA TYR A 86 8.44 9.36 -5.29
C TYR A 86 9.42 10.37 -5.86
N THR A 87 9.26 10.68 -7.14
CA THR A 87 10.06 11.67 -7.87
C THR A 87 9.14 12.68 -8.53
N ILE A 88 9.51 13.95 -8.43
CA ILE A 88 8.82 15.09 -9.05
C ILE A 88 9.57 15.41 -10.34
N TYR A 89 8.85 15.56 -11.46
CA TYR A 89 9.45 15.72 -12.79
C TYR A 89 9.43 17.17 -13.24
N GLN A 90 8.23 17.69 -13.48
CA GLN A 90 7.97 19.00 -14.05
C GLN A 90 6.67 19.52 -13.45
N VAL A 91 6.74 20.64 -12.74
CA VAL A 91 5.57 21.27 -12.13
C VAL A 91 4.67 21.85 -13.22
N GLY A 92 3.38 21.56 -13.17
CA GLY A 92 2.40 21.97 -14.19
C GLY A 92 2.31 21.07 -15.43
N VAL A 93 3.09 19.99 -15.52
CA VAL A 93 2.97 18.98 -16.59
C VAL A 93 2.48 17.66 -15.98
N LYS A 94 1.30 17.19 -16.40
CA LYS A 94 0.80 15.88 -15.95
C LYS A 94 1.61 14.73 -16.55
N PRO A 95 1.94 13.68 -15.78
CA PRO A 95 1.90 13.61 -14.32
C PRO A 95 3.11 14.34 -13.69
N GLN A 96 2.83 15.22 -12.72
CA GLN A 96 3.86 16.04 -12.06
C GLN A 96 4.74 15.20 -11.12
N VAL A 97 4.15 14.15 -10.54
CA VAL A 97 4.76 13.21 -9.60
C VAL A 97 4.61 11.79 -10.13
N ARG A 98 5.68 10.98 -10.04
CA ARG A 98 5.59 9.53 -10.29
C ARG A 98 6.24 8.72 -9.19
N CYS A 99 5.85 7.46 -9.13
CA CYS A 99 6.49 6.44 -8.30
C CYS A 99 7.46 5.64 -9.18
N SER A 100 8.62 5.26 -8.65
CA SER A 100 9.59 4.40 -9.36
C SER A 100 9.04 3.02 -9.77
N LEU A 101 7.90 2.61 -9.21
CA LEU A 101 7.22 1.34 -9.50
C LEU A 101 6.02 1.52 -10.44
N GLU A 102 6.11 2.42 -11.42
CA GLU A 102 5.00 2.77 -12.34
C GLU A 102 4.44 1.58 -13.13
N ASN A 103 5.23 0.52 -13.32
CA ASN A 103 4.83 -0.71 -14.02
C ASN A 103 3.81 -1.57 -13.25
N GLU A 104 3.62 -1.32 -11.95
CA GLU A 104 2.73 -2.11 -11.07
C GLU A 104 1.41 -1.40 -10.74
N ASP A 105 0.87 -0.62 -11.70
CA ASP A 105 -0.31 0.24 -11.53
C ASP A 105 -0.15 1.36 -10.47
N HIS A 106 1.07 1.65 -10.03
CA HIS A 106 1.38 2.77 -9.14
C HIS A 106 1.52 4.08 -9.90
N LYS A 107 0.53 4.42 -10.72
CA LYS A 107 0.47 5.68 -11.47
C LYS A 107 -0.74 6.50 -11.03
N LEU A 108 -0.61 7.83 -11.10
CA LEU A 108 -1.78 8.70 -11.01
C LEU A 108 -2.69 8.40 -12.20
N PRO A 109 -4.02 8.22 -12.00
CA PRO A 109 -4.95 8.34 -13.12
C PRO A 109 -4.85 9.76 -13.71
N GLU A 110 -4.76 9.85 -15.03
CA GLU A 110 -4.58 11.11 -15.79
C GLU A 110 -5.72 12.11 -15.58
#